data_AF-A0A7J3R1A8-F1
#
_entry.id   AF-A0A7J3R1A8-F1
#
_cell.length_a   1.000
_cell.length_b   1.000
_cell.length_c   1.000
_cell.angle_alpha   90.00
_cell.angle_beta   90.00
_cell.angle_gamma   90.00
#
_symmetry.space_group_name_H-M   'P 1'
#
loop_
_entity.id
_entity.type
_entity.pdbx_description
1 polymer ?
#
loop_
_entity_poly.entity_id
_entity_poly.type
_entity_poly.pdbx_seq_one_letter_code
_entity_poly.pdbx_strand_id
1 'polypeptide(L)'
;MGSRLFVSYLRQSLYLRWSVYPTMSFPAESGTIINARITHKTSKVPLMEAASFKDVKSTLNAIKAAGSVAECVILQTCNRVEVYLVSEDANSGAQFAKQLLTQNAG
;
A
#
# COMPACT_ATOMS: atom_id res chain seq x y z
N MET A 1 -0.28 22.38 9.70
CA MET A 1 -0.90 22.44 8.35
C MET A 1 -0.80 21.04 7.76
N GLY A 2 -1.88 20.27 7.83
CA GLY A 2 -1.86 18.80 7.75
C GLY A 2 -1.61 18.26 6.34
N SER A 3 -0.57 17.44 6.20
CA SER A 3 -0.33 16.59 5.05
C SER A 3 -1.47 15.57 4.90
N ARG A 4 -2.15 15.59 3.76
CA ARG A 4 -3.27 14.69 3.48
C ARG A 4 -2.75 13.35 2.96
N LEU A 5 -2.81 12.32 3.80
CA LEU A 5 -2.71 10.92 3.40
C LEU A 5 -3.95 10.54 2.60
N PHE A 6 -3.77 9.99 1.40
CA PHE A 6 -4.87 9.52 0.57
C PHE A 6 -4.88 8.00 0.57
N VAL A 7 -6.02 7.41 0.94
CA VAL A 7 -6.27 5.97 0.86
C VAL A 7 -7.38 5.74 -0.15
N SER A 8 -7.12 4.92 -1.16
CA SER A 8 -8.11 4.51 -2.15
C SER A 8 -8.31 3.01 -2.13
N TYR A 9 -9.57 2.60 -2.18
CA TYR A 9 -9.97 1.20 -2.33
C TYR A 9 -10.23 0.92 -3.80
N LEU A 10 -9.48 0.00 -4.38
CA LEU A 10 -9.77 -0.51 -5.71
C LEU A 10 -10.62 -1.76 -5.56
N ARG A 11 -11.94 -1.61 -5.71
CA ARG A 11 -12.79 -2.77 -6.01
C ARG A 11 -12.57 -3.11 -7.47
N GLN A 12 -12.16 -4.36 -7.74
CA GLN A 12 -12.02 -4.86 -9.10
C GLN A 12 -13.33 -4.67 -9.85
N SER A 13 -13.38 -3.69 -10.73
CA SER A 13 -14.33 -3.67 -11.82
C SER A 13 -13.72 -2.94 -13.01
N LEU A 14 -13.34 -3.79 -13.97
CA LEU A 14 -13.32 -3.58 -15.42
C LEU A 14 -12.11 -2.90 -16.10
N TYR A 15 -11.60 -3.66 -17.08
CA TYR A 15 -10.80 -3.30 -18.25
C TYR A 15 -9.26 -3.29 -18.15
N LEU A 16 -8.69 -4.49 -18.08
CA LEU A 16 -7.54 -4.84 -18.94
C LEU A 16 -7.84 -6.18 -19.64
N ARG A 17 -7.78 -6.16 -20.98
CA ARG A 17 -8.10 -7.28 -21.88
C ARG A 17 -7.14 -8.46 -21.61
N TRP A 18 -7.70 -9.56 -21.14
CA TRP A 18 -7.02 -10.68 -20.45
C TRP A 18 -6.38 -11.74 -21.38
N SER A 19 -6.17 -11.45 -22.67
CA SER A 19 -5.94 -12.49 -23.68
C SER A 19 -4.53 -13.10 -23.75
N VAL A 20 -3.64 -12.86 -22.77
CA VAL A 20 -2.21 -13.29 -22.88
C VAL A 20 -1.62 -13.95 -21.63
N TYR A 21 -2.35 -14.11 -20.52
CA TYR A 21 -1.83 -14.84 -19.36
C TYR A 21 -2.54 -16.20 -19.25
N PRO A 22 -1.81 -17.34 -19.29
CA PRO A 22 -2.42 -18.64 -19.04
C PRO A 22 -3.11 -18.57 -17.68
N THR A 23 -4.35 -19.04 -17.62
CA THR A 23 -5.21 -19.06 -16.44
C THR A 23 -4.45 -19.60 -15.23
N MET A 24 -3.88 -18.69 -14.43
CA MET A 24 -3.60 -18.99 -13.04
C MET A 24 -4.97 -19.13 -12.41
N SER A 25 -5.35 -20.36 -12.10
CA SER A 25 -6.47 -20.65 -11.23
C SER A 25 -6.12 -20.13 -9.84
N PHE A 26 -6.23 -18.82 -9.65
CA PHE A 26 -6.34 -18.27 -8.31
C PHE A 26 -7.70 -18.74 -7.79
N PRO A 27 -7.78 -19.48 -6.67
CA PRO A 27 -8.99 -19.37 -5.88
C PRO A 27 -9.13 -17.87 -5.62
N ALA A 28 -10.22 -17.26 -6.06
CA ALA A 28 -10.46 -15.85 -5.83
C ALA A 28 -10.72 -15.66 -4.33
N GLU A 29 -9.66 -15.73 -3.53
CA GLU A 29 -9.69 -15.23 -2.16
C GLU A 29 -10.06 -13.75 -2.27
N SER A 30 -11.20 -13.41 -1.67
CA SER A 30 -11.85 -12.11 -1.83
C SER A 30 -11.10 -11.03 -1.04
N GLY A 31 -9.88 -10.71 -1.46
CA GLY A 31 -9.07 -9.64 -0.89
C GLY A 31 -9.36 -8.30 -1.55
N THR A 32 -9.42 -7.24 -0.75
CA THR A 32 -9.45 -5.85 -1.22
C THR A 32 -8.03 -5.34 -1.39
N ILE A 33 -7.73 -4.76 -2.56
CA ILE A 33 -6.46 -4.04 -2.79
C ILE A 33 -6.60 -2.61 -2.26
N ILE A 34 -5.71 -2.26 -1.35
CA ILE A 34 -5.68 -0.98 -0.65
C ILE A 34 -4.40 -0.27 -1.06
N ASN A 35 -4.54 0.97 -1.54
CA ASN A 35 -3.40 1.85 -1.81
C ASN A 35 -3.40 3.01 -0.83
N ALA A 36 -2.29 3.18 -0.10
CA ALA A 36 -2.00 4.38 0.67
C ALA A 36 -0.74 5.03 0.12
N ARG A 37 -0.76 6.36 -0.05
CA ARG A 37 0.38 7.08 -0.65
C ARG A 37 0.59 8.49 -0.12
N ILE A 38 1.86 8.89 -0.16
CA ILE A 38 2.32 10.27 -0.06
C ILE A 38 3.04 10.61 -1.35
N THR A 39 2.69 11.75 -1.95
CA THR A 39 3.27 12.21 -3.22
C THR A 39 3.70 13.66 -3.09
N HIS A 40 4.60 14.11 -3.97
CA HIS A 40 5.03 15.51 -4.03
C HIS A 40 3.86 16.49 -4.27
N LYS A 41 2.74 16.02 -4.82
CA LYS A 41 1.52 16.82 -5.01
C LYS A 41 0.73 17.02 -3.71
N THR A 42 0.85 16.09 -2.76
CA THR A 42 0.10 16.09 -1.51
C THR A 42 0.95 16.47 -0.29
N SER A 43 2.27 16.60 -0.44
CA SER A 43 3.21 16.81 0.67
C SER A 43 4.56 17.39 0.21
N LYS A 44 5.26 18.10 1.11
CA LYS A 44 6.62 18.61 0.88
C LYS A 44 7.65 17.48 0.94
N VAL A 45 8.79 17.66 0.25
CA VAL A 45 9.88 16.68 0.16
C VAL A 45 10.34 16.13 1.54
N PRO A 46 10.55 16.95 2.59
CA PRO A 46 11.00 16.42 3.88
C PRO A 46 10.04 15.40 4.51
N LEU A 47 8.74 15.54 4.26
CA LEU A 47 7.75 14.58 4.74
C LEU A 47 7.79 13.27 3.94
N MET A 48 8.10 13.33 2.65
CA MET A 48 8.29 12.12 1.83
C MET A 48 9.56 11.38 2.21
N GLU A 49 10.63 12.10 2.55
CA GLU A 49 11.87 11.53 3.07
C GLU A 49 11.64 10.88 4.44
N ALA A 50 10.89 11.54 5.34
CA ALA A 50 10.52 10.96 6.62
C ALA A 50 9.64 9.72 6.44
N ALA A 51 8.62 9.77 5.60
CA ALA A 51 7.76 8.62 5.34
C ALA A 51 8.44 7.46 4.58
N SER A 52 9.65 7.66 4.08
CA SER A 52 10.37 6.62 3.36
C SER A 52 10.89 5.54 4.31
N PHE A 53 10.61 4.28 3.99
CA PHE A 53 11.14 3.12 4.67
C PHE A 53 12.65 3.02 4.44
N LYS A 54 13.45 3.16 5.51
CA LYS A 54 14.91 3.02 5.46
C LYS A 54 15.33 1.56 5.29
N ASP A 55 14.66 0.66 6.00
CA ASP A 55 14.85 -0.79 5.90
C ASP A 55 13.56 -1.45 5.41
N VAL A 56 13.44 -1.52 4.08
CA VAL A 56 12.28 -2.12 3.40
C VAL A 56 12.12 -3.59 3.79
N LYS A 57 13.21 -4.34 3.95
CA LYS A 57 13.16 -5.78 4.24
C LYS A 57 12.63 -6.03 5.65
N SER A 58 13.13 -5.29 6.63
CA SER A 58 12.62 -5.36 8.01
C SER A 58 11.15 -4.95 8.08
N THR A 59 10.77 -3.90 7.36
CA THR A 59 9.37 -3.46 7.25
C THR A 59 8.47 -4.57 6.69
N LEU A 60 8.87 -5.19 5.56
CA LEU A 60 8.09 -6.28 4.94
C LEU A 60 7.99 -7.50 5.87
N ASN A 61 9.05 -7.82 6.61
CA ASN A 61 9.00 -8.89 7.61
C ASN A 61 8.03 -8.57 8.75
N ALA A 62 7.99 -7.33 9.23
CA ALA A 62 7.05 -6.90 10.26
C ALA A 62 5.60 -6.95 9.75
N ILE A 63 5.35 -6.53 8.50
CA ILE A 63 4.03 -6.62 7.87
C ILE A 63 3.59 -8.08 7.75
N LYS A 64 4.49 -8.97 7.28
CA LYS A 64 4.21 -10.40 7.19
C LYS A 64 3.91 -11.01 8.56
N ALA A 65 4.63 -10.60 9.60
CA ALA A 65 4.43 -11.09 10.96
C ALA A 65 3.11 -10.60 11.59
N ALA A 66 2.55 -9.47 11.14
CA ALA A 66 1.27 -8.96 11.62
C ALA A 66 0.08 -9.84 11.21
N GLY A 67 0.21 -10.62 10.13
CA GLY A 67 -0.77 -11.63 9.70
C GLY A 67 -2.11 -11.09 9.16
N SER A 68 -2.35 -9.78 9.24
CA SER A 68 -3.58 -9.12 8.78
C SER A 68 -3.56 -8.74 7.29
N VAL A 69 -2.47 -9.02 6.59
CA VAL A 69 -2.26 -8.66 5.18
C VAL A 69 -1.74 -9.89 4.44
N ALA A 70 -2.41 -10.27 3.35
CA ALA A 70 -2.01 -11.41 2.52
C ALA A 70 -0.78 -11.06 1.66
N GLU A 71 -0.77 -9.88 1.06
CA GLU A 71 0.30 -9.40 0.19
C GLU A 71 0.60 -7.92 0.43
N CYS A 72 1.87 -7.54 0.31
CA CYS A 72 2.32 -6.16 0.46
C CYS A 72 3.38 -5.79 -0.58
N VAL A 73 3.19 -4.64 -1.22
CA VAL A 73 4.19 -4.01 -2.11
C VAL A 73 4.49 -2.60 -1.62
N ILE A 74 5.76 -2.29 -1.43
CA ILE A 74 6.25 -0.94 -1.11
C ILE A 74 6.88 -0.35 -2.38
N LEU A 75 6.38 0.80 -2.82
CA LEU A 75 6.90 1.54 -3.96
C LEU A 75 7.44 2.89 -3.51
N GLN A 76 8.76 3.06 -3.58
CA GLN A 76 9.44 4.29 -3.18
C GLN A 76 10.34 4.81 -4.30
N THR A 77 10.17 6.10 -4.58
CA THR A 77 11.05 6.88 -5.46
C THR A 77 11.22 8.26 -4.86
N CYS A 78 12.03 9.13 -5.46
CA CYS A 78 12.11 10.54 -5.07
C CYS A 78 10.78 11.30 -5.16
N ASN A 79 9.79 10.78 -5.91
CA ASN A 79 8.54 11.48 -6.21
C ASN A 79 7.33 10.98 -5.44
N ARG A 80 7.41 9.78 -4.85
CA ARG A 80 6.30 9.07 -4.20
C ARG A 80 6.79 8.00 -3.23
N VAL A 81 6.02 7.84 -2.16
CA VAL A 81 6.06 6.70 -1.25
C VAL A 81 4.65 6.10 -1.23
N GLU A 82 4.51 4.88 -1.70
CA GLU A 82 3.23 4.18 -1.79
C GLU A 82 3.34 2.79 -1.17
N VAL A 83 2.27 2.35 -0.52
CA VAL A 83 2.11 1.00 0.00
C VAL A 83 0.83 0.43 -0.59
N TYR A 84 0.93 -0.76 -1.17
CA TYR A 84 -0.18 -1.56 -1.65
C TYR A 84 -0.33 -2.78 -0.75
N LEU A 85 -1.53 -3.00 -0.25
CA LEU A 85 -1.86 -4.14 0.61
C LEU A 85 -3.03 -4.92 0.04
N VAL A 86 -3.03 -6.23 0.23
CA VAL A 86 -4.21 -7.09 0.05
C VAL A 86 -4.71 -7.49 1.44
N SER A 87 -5.95 -7.11 1.76
CA SER A 87 -6.60 -7.42 3.03
C SER A 87 -8.03 -7.89 2.79
N GLU A 88 -8.49 -8.88 3.55
CA GLU A 88 -9.90 -9.32 3.52
C GLU A 88 -10.84 -8.22 4.01
N ASP A 89 -10.44 -7.49 5.06
CA ASP A 89 -11.17 -6.34 5.57
C ASP A 89 -10.52 -5.03 5.11
N ALA A 90 -11.28 -4.26 4.33
CA ALA A 90 -10.83 -3.02 3.74
C ALA A 90 -10.47 -1.96 4.79
N ASN A 91 -11.30 -1.80 5.83
CA ASN A 91 -11.12 -0.73 6.82
C ASN A 91 -9.86 -0.94 7.68
N SER A 92 -9.67 -2.16 8.19
CA SER A 92 -8.50 -2.55 8.95
C SER A 92 -7.22 -2.44 8.12
N GLY A 93 -7.24 -2.93 6.88
CA GLY A 93 -6.10 -2.82 5.97
C GLY A 93 -5.75 -1.36 5.65
N ALA A 94 -6.75 -0.46 5.54
CA ALA A 94 -6.51 0.96 5.34
C ALA A 94 -5.93 1.65 6.57
N GLN A 95 -6.42 1.32 7.77
CA GLN A 95 -5.84 1.83 9.01
C GLN A 95 -4.39 1.34 9.17
N PHE A 96 -4.12 0.09 8.84
CA PHE A 96 -2.78 -0.47 8.86
C PHE A 96 -1.85 0.21 7.83
N ALA A 97 -2.31 0.39 6.58
CA ALA A 97 -1.55 1.11 5.55
C ALA A 97 -1.23 2.55 5.98
N LYS A 98 -2.19 3.23 6.60
CA LYS A 98 -2.01 4.57 7.15
C LYS A 98 -0.96 4.57 8.27
N GLN A 99 -1.05 3.60 9.18
CA GLN A 99 -0.11 3.44 10.29
C GLN A 99 1.32 3.28 9.77
N LEU A 100 1.55 2.40 8.79
CA LEU A 100 2.86 2.15 8.18
C LEU A 100 3.50 3.43 7.62
N LEU A 101 2.71 4.28 6.95
CA LEU A 101 3.22 5.53 6.39
C LEU A 101 3.47 6.60 7.47
N THR A 102 2.72 6.58 8.57
CA THR A 102 2.92 7.54 9.68
C THR A 102 4.02 7.15 10.66
N GLN A 103 4.31 5.85 10.82
CA GLN A 103 5.34 5.35 11.76
C GLN A 103 6.74 5.86 11.43
N ASN A 104 7.01 6.15 10.15
CA ASN A 104 8.31 6.66 9.71
C ASN A 104 8.35 8.19 9.66
N ALA A 105 7.19 8.86 9.61
CA ALA A 105 7.08 10.32 9.44
C ALA A 105 7.27 11.15 10.73
N GLY A 106 7.87 10.54 11.78
CA GLY A 106 8.11 11.13 13.10
C GLY A 106 9.54 11.60 13.30
#